data_AF-A0A9Q3FEK6-F1
#
_entry.id   AF-A0A9Q3FEK6-F1
#
_cell.length_a   1.000
_cell.length_b   1.000
_cell.length_c   1.000
_cell.angle_alpha   90.00
_cell.angle_beta   90.00
_cell.angle_gamma   90.00
#
_symmetry.space_group_name_H-M   'P 1'
#
loop_
_entity.id
_entity.type
_entity.pdbx_description
1 polymer ?
#
loop_
_entity_poly.entity_id
_entity_poly.type
_entity_poly.pdbx_seq_one_letter_code
_entity_poly.pdbx_strand_id
1 'polypeptide(L)'
;MDSLKGFNQNILTENTNKLLRIIVHCGIYEYLRMPFGIKNEPSHHQRMMNTIFPEELSEGWLIIYIDYIILCSETWESHLTRLEKVLQKIVQVNMKMSLKKCGFSYSGELKALGHASSGLSLGIDKNKVEEVLLKPIPQTKKEMQ
;
A
#
# COMPACT_ATOMS: atom_id res chain seq x y z
N MET A 1 4.95 2.43 6.76
CA MET A 1 5.96 2.20 5.70
C MET A 1 5.25 2.12 4.35
N ASP A 2 5.92 2.53 3.27
CA ASP A 2 5.36 2.64 1.91
C ASP A 2 6.27 1.90 0.91
N SER A 3 5.68 1.01 0.11
CA SER A 3 6.41 0.22 -0.90
C SER A 3 6.77 1.06 -2.13
N LEU A 4 8.08 1.15 -2.43
CA LEU A 4 8.59 2.03 -3.49
C LEU A 4 8.11 1.55 -4.86
N LYS A 5 7.23 2.32 -5.52
CA LYS A 5 6.61 1.90 -6.80
C LYS A 5 6.09 0.46 -6.68
N GLY A 6 5.32 0.19 -5.62
CA GLY A 6 5.03 -1.16 -5.13
C GLY A 6 4.61 -2.16 -6.21
N PHE A 7 3.84 -1.71 -7.20
CA PHE A 7 3.36 -2.57 -8.27
C PHE A 7 4.43 -2.97 -9.30
N ASN A 8 5.34 -2.07 -9.66
CA ASN A 8 6.44 -2.35 -10.61
C ASN A 8 7.45 -3.38 -10.06
N GLN A 9 7.30 -3.80 -8.81
CA GLN A 9 8.08 -4.87 -8.22
C GLN A 9 7.49 -6.26 -8.54
N ASN A 10 6.20 -6.35 -8.86
CA ASN A 10 5.51 -7.60 -9.17
C ASN A 10 6.00 -8.17 -10.52
N ILE A 11 6.49 -9.41 -10.51
CA ILE A 11 6.89 -10.14 -11.73
C ILE A 11 5.63 -10.52 -12.49
N LEU A 12 5.64 -10.31 -13.80
CA LEU A 12 4.56 -10.79 -14.67
C LEU A 12 4.91 -12.19 -15.23
N THR A 13 3.88 -13.01 -15.39
CA THR A 13 4.01 -14.29 -16.10
C THR A 13 4.15 -14.06 -17.60
N GLU A 14 4.78 -14.97 -18.33
CA GLU A 14 4.99 -14.85 -19.77
C GLU A 14 3.68 -14.61 -20.56
N ASN A 15 2.61 -15.29 -20.17
CA ASN A 15 1.29 -15.08 -20.76
C ASN A 15 0.76 -13.66 -20.52
N THR A 16 1.02 -13.08 -19.35
CA THR A 16 0.59 -11.71 -19.03
C THR A 16 1.44 -10.67 -19.76
N ASN A 17 2.75 -10.91 -19.93
CA ASN A 17 3.65 -10.03 -20.70
C ASN A 17 3.12 -9.79 -22.12
N LYS A 18 2.66 -10.86 -22.77
CA LYS A 18 2.10 -10.82 -24.14
C LYS A 18 0.81 -9.99 -24.21
N LEU A 19 -0.02 -10.04 -23.16
CA LEU A 19 -1.26 -9.24 -23.08
C LEU A 19 -1.00 -7.76 -22.82
N LEU A 20 0.13 -7.44 -22.20
CA LEU A 20 0.52 -6.07 -21.84
C LEU A 20 1.50 -5.45 -22.83
N ARG A 21 1.56 -5.96 -24.07
CA ARG A 21 2.39 -5.38 -25.12
C ARG A 21 1.97 -3.95 -25.43
N ILE A 22 2.97 -3.10 -25.63
CA ILE A 22 2.78 -1.74 -26.14
C ILE A 22 3.41 -1.61 -27.52
N ILE A 23 2.73 -0.87 -28.39
CA ILE A 23 3.22 -0.53 -29.72
C ILE A 23 3.76 0.89 -29.64
N VAL A 24 5.01 1.07 -30.02
CA VAL A 24 5.67 2.38 -30.16
C VAL A 24 6.18 2.55 -31.58
N HIS A 25 6.58 3.77 -31.95
CA HIS A 25 7.00 4.11 -33.31
C HIS A 25 8.13 3.22 -33.89
N CYS A 26 8.93 2.59 -33.04
CA CYS A 26 10.07 1.74 -33.42
C CYS A 26 9.88 0.25 -33.15
N GLY A 27 8.70 -0.21 -32.71
CA GLY A 27 8.44 -1.64 -32.51
C GLY A 27 7.44 -1.98 -31.41
N ILE A 28 7.47 -3.24 -30.99
CA ILE A 28 6.58 -3.79 -29.96
C ILE A 28 7.43 -4.15 -28.73
N TYR A 29 7.02 -3.66 -27.57
CA TYR A 29 7.70 -3.92 -26.31
C TYR A 29 6.77 -4.63 -25.33
N GLU A 30 7.35 -5.47 -24.47
CA GLU A 30 6.65 -6.20 -23.42
C GLU A 30 7.07 -5.69 -22.04
N TYR A 31 6.09 -5.57 -21.15
CA TYR A 31 6.38 -5.36 -19.73
C TYR A 31 6.81 -6.67 -19.08
N LEU A 32 7.91 -6.65 -18.33
CA LEU A 32 8.36 -7.75 -17.48
C LEU A 32 7.85 -7.64 -16.02
N ARG A 33 7.34 -6.46 -15.68
CA ARG A 33 6.82 -6.09 -14.35
C ARG A 33 5.51 -5.37 -14.53
N MET A 34 4.64 -5.43 -13.53
CA MET A 34 3.32 -4.83 -13.60
C MET A 34 3.41 -3.33 -13.92
N PRO A 35 2.83 -2.86 -15.05
CA PRO A 35 2.75 -1.45 -15.35
C PRO A 35 1.59 -0.81 -14.58
N PHE A 36 1.70 0.49 -14.34
CA PHE A 36 0.61 1.27 -13.75
C PHE A 36 -0.60 1.33 -14.67
N GLY A 37 -1.79 1.39 -14.07
CA GLY A 37 -3.05 1.62 -14.78
C GLY A 37 -3.81 0.33 -15.10
N ILE A 38 -3.30 -0.82 -14.67
CA ILE A 38 -4.03 -2.09 -14.76
C ILE A 38 -5.11 -2.13 -13.68
N LYS A 39 -6.37 -2.31 -14.08
CA LYS A 39 -7.53 -2.27 -13.16
C LYS A 39 -7.37 -3.14 -11.91
N ASN A 40 -6.78 -4.33 -12.05
CA ASN A 40 -6.69 -5.33 -10.98
C ASN A 40 -5.33 -5.31 -10.23
N GLU A 41 -4.45 -4.37 -10.56
CA GLU A 41 -3.12 -4.24 -9.96
C GLU A 41 -3.17 -4.08 -8.42
N PRO A 42 -4.00 -3.19 -7.84
CA PRO A 42 -4.07 -3.03 -6.39
C PRO A 42 -4.50 -4.32 -5.67
N SER A 43 -5.51 -5.01 -6.19
CA SER A 43 -6.01 -6.27 -5.61
C SER A 43 -4.99 -7.40 -5.71
N HIS A 44 -4.21 -7.44 -6.80
CA HIS A 44 -3.14 -8.40 -6.95
C HIS A 44 -2.02 -8.14 -5.95
N HIS A 45 -1.61 -6.88 -5.78
CA HIS A 45 -0.58 -6.51 -4.81
C HIS A 45 -1.01 -6.78 -3.37
N GLN A 46 -2.26 -6.48 -3.01
CA GLN A 46 -2.81 -6.83 -1.69
C GLN A 46 -2.76 -8.34 -1.43
N ARG A 47 -3.13 -9.17 -2.42
CA ARG A 47 -3.02 -10.63 -2.26
C ARG A 47 -1.58 -11.08 -2.03
N MET A 48 -0.63 -10.53 -2.78
CA MET A 48 0.79 -10.81 -2.57
C MET A 48 1.23 -10.45 -1.14
N MET A 49 0.87 -9.26 -0.66
CA MET A 49 1.18 -8.83 0.71
C MET A 49 0.58 -9.77 1.76
N ASN A 50 -0.67 -10.21 1.58
CA ASN A 50 -1.32 -11.14 2.49
C ASN A 50 -0.59 -12.50 2.54
N THR A 51 -0.03 -12.95 1.42
CA THR A 51 0.78 -14.18 1.35
C THR A 51 2.15 -14.02 2.02
N ILE A 52 2.73 -12.81 2.03
CA ILE A 52 4.04 -12.54 2.65
C ILE A 52 3.91 -12.41 4.18
N PHE A 53 2.81 -11.82 4.67
CA PHE A 53 2.60 -11.52 6.09
C PHE A 53 1.38 -12.23 6.73
N PRO A 54 1.13 -13.53 6.49
CA PRO A 54 -0.10 -14.17 6.95
C PRO A 54 -0.19 -14.23 8.49
N GLU A 55 0.93 -14.51 9.16
CA GLU A 55 1.01 -14.57 10.62
C GLU A 55 0.76 -13.21 11.26
N GLU A 56 1.47 -12.18 10.79
CA GLU A 56 1.42 -10.84 11.38
C GLU A 56 0.05 -10.18 11.20
N LEU A 57 -0.62 -10.45 10.06
CA LEU A 57 -1.99 -10.06 9.82
C LEU A 57 -2.96 -10.81 10.75
N SER A 58 -2.75 -12.11 10.96
CA SER A 58 -3.58 -12.92 11.85
C SER A 58 -3.43 -12.52 13.32
N GLU A 59 -2.24 -12.11 13.74
CA GLU A 59 -1.97 -11.60 15.08
C GLU A 59 -2.52 -10.17 15.30
N GLY A 60 -2.94 -9.49 14.22
CA GLY A 60 -3.67 -8.22 14.26
C GLY A 60 -2.83 -6.98 14.57
N TRP A 61 -1.52 -7.11 14.76
CA TRP A 61 -0.62 -5.96 15.00
C TRP A 61 -0.03 -5.37 13.73
N LEU A 62 -0.13 -6.06 12.60
CA LEU A 62 0.25 -5.55 11.28
C LEU A 62 -1.01 -5.28 10.47
N ILE A 63 -1.10 -4.08 9.90
CA ILE A 63 -2.18 -3.71 8.99
C ILE A 63 -1.54 -3.39 7.64
N ILE A 64 -2.02 -4.03 6.58
CA ILE A 64 -1.56 -3.77 5.21
C ILE A 64 -2.72 -3.31 4.36
N TYR A 65 -2.55 -2.15 3.72
CA TYR A 65 -3.47 -1.64 2.72
C TYR A 65 -2.70 -1.26 1.46
N ILE A 66 -2.86 -2.07 0.41
CA ILE A 66 -2.18 -1.95 -0.88
C ILE A 66 -0.66 -1.86 -0.67
N ASP A 67 -0.09 -0.66 -0.76
CA ASP A 67 1.35 -0.37 -0.67
C ASP A 67 1.78 0.12 0.72
N TYR A 68 0.83 0.34 1.63
CA TYR A 68 1.09 0.77 3.00
C TYR A 68 1.14 -0.38 3.98
N ILE A 69 2.22 -0.42 4.77
CA ILE A 69 2.41 -1.34 5.89
C ILE A 69 2.43 -0.53 7.18
N ILE A 70 1.51 -0.82 8.11
CA ILE A 70 1.36 -0.14 9.39
C ILE A 70 1.61 -1.15 10.51
N LEU A 71 2.56 -0.84 11.39
CA LEU A 71 2.84 -1.63 12.58
C LEU A 71 2.25 -0.95 13.81
N CYS A 72 1.53 -1.72 14.61
CA CYS A 72 1.00 -1.30 15.90
C CYS A 72 1.73 -2.04 17.03
N SER A 73 1.95 -1.38 18.16
CA SER A 73 2.61 -1.94 19.35
C SER A 73 2.27 -1.11 20.58
N GLU A 74 2.32 -1.74 21.75
CA GLU A 74 2.01 -1.10 23.04
C GLU A 74 3.26 -0.54 23.73
N THR A 75 4.40 -1.20 23.54
CA THR A 75 5.69 -0.80 24.13
C THR A 75 6.74 -0.56 23.05
N TRP A 76 7.77 0.19 23.39
CA TRP A 76 8.87 0.47 22.48
C TRP A 76 9.67 -0.80 22.14
N GLU A 77 9.89 -1.66 23.12
CA GLU A 77 10.62 -2.92 22.97
C GLU A 77 9.88 -3.85 22.01
N SER A 78 8.56 -4.01 22.18
CA SER A 78 7.74 -4.80 21.26
C SER A 78 7.66 -4.18 19.87
N HIS A 79 7.69 -2.84 19.76
CA HIS A 79 7.76 -2.14 18.47
C HIS A 79 9.02 -2.53 17.69
N LEU A 80 10.18 -2.49 18.36
CA LEU A 80 11.46 -2.81 17.73
C LEU A 80 11.51 -4.27 17.27
N THR A 81 11.06 -5.22 18.10
CA THR A 81 11.01 -6.63 17.71
C THR A 81 10.09 -6.87 16.51
N ARG A 82 8.90 -6.26 16.50
CA ARG A 82 7.95 -6.38 15.38
C ARG A 82 8.49 -5.74 14.10
N LEU A 83 9.12 -4.56 14.23
CA LEU A 83 9.74 -3.85 13.12
C LEU A 83 10.86 -4.69 12.49
N GLU A 84 11.72 -5.29 13.32
CA GLU A 84 12.77 -6.18 12.86
C GLU A 84 12.21 -7.38 12.09
N LYS A 85 11.18 -8.06 12.63
CA LYS A 85 10.51 -9.19 11.96
C LYS A 85 10.00 -8.79 10.56
N VAL A 86 9.34 -7.63 10.46
CA VAL A 86 8.81 -7.14 9.18
C VAL A 86 9.92 -6.78 8.21
N LEU A 87 10.96 -6.07 8.64
CA LEU A 87 12.10 -5.69 7.79
C LEU A 87 12.85 -6.92 7.27
N GLN A 88 13.06 -7.94 8.11
CA GLN A 88 13.67 -9.20 7.69
C GLN A 88 12.86 -9.88 6.58
N LYS A 89 11.53 -9.99 6.73
CA LYS A 89 10.66 -10.53 5.67
C LYS A 89 10.74 -9.71 4.38
N ILE A 90 10.71 -8.39 4.48
CA ILE A 90 10.83 -7.47 3.33
C ILE A 90 12.14 -7.73 2.55
N VAL A 91 13.26 -7.90 3.28
CA VAL A 91 14.56 -8.21 2.68
C VAL A 91 14.56 -9.58 2.01
N GLN A 92 13.98 -10.60 2.66
CA GLN A 92 13.89 -11.97 2.11
C GLN A 92 13.13 -12.02 0.79
N VAL A 93 12.03 -11.26 0.66
CA VAL A 93 11.23 -11.20 -0.57
C VAL A 93 11.75 -10.17 -1.57
N ASN A 94 12.88 -9.52 -1.28
CA ASN A 94 13.50 -8.48 -2.10
C ASN A 94 12.54 -7.32 -2.45
N MET A 95 11.68 -6.94 -1.50
CA MET A 95 10.76 -5.83 -1.65
C MET A 95 11.45 -4.52 -1.26
N LYS A 96 11.28 -3.49 -2.09
CA LYS A 96 11.88 -2.18 -1.89
C LYS A 96 10.89 -1.23 -1.24
N MET A 97 11.34 -0.56 -0.18
CA MET A 97 10.57 0.46 0.55
C MET A 97 11.06 1.86 0.23
N SER A 98 10.15 2.83 0.20
CA SER A 98 10.47 4.23 -0.02
C SER A 98 10.86 4.89 1.31
N LEU A 99 12.16 5.00 1.60
CA LEU A 99 12.64 5.61 2.86
C LEU A 99 12.09 7.02 3.07
N LYS A 100 12.01 7.83 2.02
CA LYS A 100 11.47 9.21 2.09
C LYS A 100 10.00 9.28 2.52
N LYS A 101 9.23 8.23 2.25
CA LYS A 101 7.81 8.13 2.60
C LYS A 101 7.57 7.25 3.84
N CYS A 102 8.59 6.58 4.35
CA CYS A 102 8.49 5.80 5.56
C CYS A 102 8.66 6.72 6.77
N GLY A 103 7.66 6.72 7.63
CA GLY A 103 7.80 7.24 8.99
C GLY A 103 7.92 6.09 9.99
N PHE A 104 8.67 6.32 11.06
CA PHE A 104 8.95 5.35 12.11
C PHE A 104 8.71 5.98 13.48
N SER A 105 8.37 5.15 14.47
CA SER A 105 8.37 5.52 15.89
C SER A 105 7.41 6.66 16.24
N TYR A 106 6.15 6.58 15.77
CA TYR A 106 5.11 7.53 16.13
C TYR A 106 4.53 7.20 17.51
N SER A 107 4.65 8.15 18.45
CA SER A 107 3.97 8.10 19.75
C SER A 107 2.72 9.00 19.70
N GLY A 108 1.55 8.41 19.44
CA GLY A 108 0.27 9.13 19.37
C GLY A 108 -0.53 8.84 18.11
N GLU A 109 -1.11 9.88 17.50
CA GLU A 109 -1.91 9.75 16.27
C GLU A 109 -1.04 9.62 15.02
N LEU A 110 -1.14 8.49 14.33
CA LEU A 110 -0.58 8.29 13.00
C LEU A 110 -1.63 8.63 11.95
N LYS A 111 -1.39 9.65 11.13
CA LYS A 111 -2.20 9.89 9.93
C LYS A 111 -1.78 8.93 8.82
N ALA A 112 -2.58 7.90 8.55
CA ALA A 112 -2.35 6.94 7.48
C ALA A 112 -3.65 6.65 6.73
N LEU A 113 -3.59 6.50 5.39
CA LEU A 113 -4.74 6.14 4.54
C LEU A 113 -5.91 7.16 4.51
N GLY A 114 -5.71 8.38 5.03
CA GLY A 114 -6.81 9.33 5.25
C GLY A 114 -7.59 9.08 6.54
N HIS A 115 -7.00 8.30 7.43
CA HIS A 115 -7.45 8.07 8.78
C HIS A 115 -6.38 8.56 9.77
N ALA A 116 -6.79 9.17 10.88
CA ALA A 116 -5.93 9.40 12.02
C ALA A 116 -6.06 8.19 12.96
N SER A 117 -5.04 7.36 13.06
CA SER A 117 -5.03 6.24 14.01
C SER A 117 -4.37 6.68 15.32
N SER A 118 -5.17 6.91 16.35
CA SER A 118 -4.72 7.12 17.73
C SER A 118 -4.77 5.76 18.45
N GLY A 119 -3.62 5.15 18.71
CA GLY A 119 -3.59 3.79 19.28
C GLY A 119 -4.41 2.78 18.46
N LEU A 120 -5.31 2.03 19.11
CA LEU A 120 -6.17 1.00 18.51
C LEU A 120 -7.41 1.54 17.75
N SER A 121 -7.59 2.86 17.68
CA SER A 121 -8.78 3.49 17.09
C SER A 121 -8.48 4.12 15.73
N LEU A 122 -9.24 3.74 14.70
CA LEU A 122 -9.17 4.29 13.35
C LEU A 122 -10.13 5.49 13.25
N GLY A 123 -9.64 6.72 13.37
CA GLY A 123 -10.41 7.94 13.13
C GLY A 123 -10.32 8.40 11.67
N ILE A 124 -11.28 9.16 11.15
CA ILE A 124 -11.20 9.73 9.79
C ILE A 124 -10.39 11.04 9.84
N ASP A 125 -9.47 11.24 8.90
CA ASP A 125 -8.69 12.49 8.82
C ASP A 125 -9.63 13.67 8.53
N LYS A 126 -9.67 14.63 9.46
CA LYS A 126 -10.56 15.81 9.39
C LYS A 126 -10.36 16.61 8.10
N ASN A 127 -9.13 16.63 7.57
CA ASN A 127 -8.84 17.33 6.32
C ASN A 127 -9.58 16.71 5.11
N LYS A 128 -9.69 15.38 5.05
CA LYS A 128 -10.47 14.71 3.99
C LYS A 128 -11.98 14.93 4.16
N VAL A 129 -12.45 15.06 5.40
CA VAL A 129 -13.86 15.38 5.68
C VAL A 129 -14.19 16.79 5.22
N GLU A 130 -13.32 17.77 5.50
CA GLU A 130 -13.48 19.15 5.04
C GLU A 130 -13.49 19.24 3.50
N GLU A 131 -12.62 18.51 2.79
CA GLU A 131 -12.64 18.45 1.33
C GLU A 131 -13.98 17.95 0.77
N VAL A 132 -14.62 16.98 1.43
CA VAL A 132 -15.95 16.48 1.02
C VAL A 132 -17.04 17.50 1.34
N LEU A 133 -16.98 18.14 2.52
CA LEU A 133 -17.96 19.15 2.94
C LEU A 133 -17.91 20.42 2.08
N LEU A 134 -16.74 20.77 1.55
CA LEU A 134 -16.55 21.93 0.69
C LEU A 134 -16.90 21.65 -0.78
N LYS A 135 -17.23 20.40 -1.16
CA LYS A 135 -17.64 20.12 -2.54
C LYS A 135 -18.96 20.80 -2.87
N PRO A 136 -19.09 21.41 -4.07
CA PRO A 136 -20.35 21.96 -4.52
C PRO A 136 -21.40 20.85 -4.65
N ILE A 137 -22.68 21.24 -4.54
CA ILE A 137 -23.80 20.32 -4.73
C ILE A 137 -23.69 19.70 -6.13
N PRO A 138 -23.63 18.36 -6.24
CA PRO A 138 -23.45 17.69 -7.51
C PRO A 138 -24.60 18.03 -8.47
N GLN A 139 -24.26 18.42 -9.69
CA GLN A 139 -25.22 18.78 -10.74
C GLN A 139 -25.46 17.62 -11.71
N THR A 140 -24.61 16.60 -11.69
CA THR A 140 -24.73 15.44 -12.57
C THR A 140 -24.84 14.14 -11.77
N LYS A 141 -25.50 13.14 -12.35
CA LYS A 141 -25.59 11.78 -11.78
C LYS A 141 -24.20 11.19 -11.48
N LYS A 142 -23.20 11.52 -12.30
CA LYS A 142 -21.82 11.03 -12.13
C LYS A 142 -21.10 11.69 -10.96
N GLU A 143 -21.44 12.93 -10.62
CA GLU A 143 -20.91 13.61 -9.44
C GLU A 143 -21.60 13.16 -8.14
N MET A 144 -22.82 12.65 -8.24
CA MET A 144 -23.59 12.11 -7.12
C MET A 144 -23.17 10.67 -6.73
N GLN A 145 -22.67 9.89 -7.70
CA GLN A 145 -22.25 8.48 -7.54
C GLN A 145 -20.82 8.35 -7.00
#